data_AF-D5ACZ3-F1
#
_entry.id   AF-D5ACZ3-F1
#
_cell.length_a   1.000
_cell.length_b   1.000
_cell.length_c   1.000
_cell.angle_alpha   90.00
_cell.angle_beta   90.00
_cell.angle_gamma   90.00
#
_symmetry.space_group_name_H-M   'P 1'
#
loop_
_entity.id
_entity.type
_entity.pdbx_description
1 polymer ?
#
loop_
_entity_poly.entity_id
_entity_poly.type
_entity_poly.pdbx_seq_one_letter_code
_entity_poly.pdbx_strand_id
1 'polypeptide(L)'
;MATECLFASQKSVKINVFFNRTPDLGTLRACSSVCRAFDTNRAYSGRAICLKTKNDHLQNMTKIRSSKIEPTDYTQEFRKRSSADEVCLEIHKCYQLVHKLGRGAVYLGSSRTKPDHHHFLQAMELARETAGLLECTTWSGVGQGLMDSIIKGALQAGKPVGGFKIAKEAGEWTSSNFHPYLPPETYMTCRFFSARKHGLVDAAVRNNLTDHTTIIALPGGIGTLDEIFEVLTLIQLERIGSKHPVPFILMNYDGFYSKLLQFIDTCENWGTVSHGEVDSLWKVCNCNLEALEYLADFYDIPESRRKFRGRLREAYV
;
A
#
# COMPACT_ATOMS: atom_id res chain seq x y z
N MET A 1 7.10 -48.40 12.76
CA MET A 1 6.54 -49.24 11.68
C MET A 1 6.08 -48.31 10.58
N ALA A 2 6.84 -48.27 9.50
CA ALA A 2 6.50 -47.59 8.26
C ALA A 2 5.37 -48.34 7.56
N THR A 3 4.50 -47.62 6.84
CA THR A 3 4.07 -48.08 5.51
C THR A 3 3.75 -46.86 4.66
N GLU A 4 4.57 -46.67 3.63
CA GLU A 4 4.34 -45.80 2.48
C GLU A 4 3.21 -46.36 1.61
N CYS A 5 2.53 -45.49 0.88
CA CYS A 5 2.07 -45.84 -0.46
C CYS A 5 2.04 -44.57 -1.35
N LEU A 6 2.99 -44.51 -2.29
CA LEU A 6 2.97 -43.68 -3.51
C LEU A 6 1.86 -44.22 -4.47
N PHE A 7 1.33 -43.58 -5.52
CA PHE A 7 1.83 -42.60 -6.49
C PHE A 7 0.66 -41.94 -7.28
N ALA A 8 0.92 -40.73 -7.78
CA ALA A 8 0.55 -40.15 -9.09
C ALA A 8 -0.92 -39.87 -9.50
N SER A 9 -1.21 -38.58 -9.74
CA SER A 9 -1.67 -38.08 -11.05
C SER A 9 -1.56 -36.55 -11.13
N GLN A 10 -0.58 -36.08 -11.91
CA GLN A 10 -0.49 -34.70 -12.38
C GLN A 10 -1.62 -34.41 -13.37
N LYS A 11 -2.37 -33.32 -13.16
CA LYS A 11 -3.06 -32.61 -14.25
C LYS A 11 -2.69 -31.14 -14.21
N SER A 12 -1.77 -30.79 -15.09
CA SER A 12 -1.46 -29.44 -15.55
C SER A 12 -2.73 -28.75 -16.08
N VAL A 13 -3.16 -27.67 -15.41
CA VAL A 13 -4.15 -26.74 -15.95
C VAL A 13 -3.41 -25.76 -16.86
N LYS A 14 -3.56 -25.94 -18.18
CA LYS A 14 -3.20 -24.92 -19.16
C LYS A 14 -4.24 -23.80 -19.11
N ILE A 15 -3.88 -22.64 -18.60
CA ILE A 15 -4.66 -21.41 -18.74
C ILE A 15 -4.39 -20.87 -20.15
N ASN A 16 -5.33 -21.05 -21.08
CA ASN A 16 -5.31 -20.34 -22.36
C ASN A 16 -5.77 -18.91 -22.13
N VAL A 17 -4.84 -17.96 -22.23
CA VAL A 17 -5.10 -16.52 -22.25
C VAL A 17 -5.74 -16.18 -23.59
N PHE A 18 -7.04 -15.93 -23.61
CA PHE A 18 -7.71 -15.33 -24.76
C PHE A 18 -7.53 -13.81 -24.75
N PHE A 19 -6.74 -13.31 -25.70
CA PHE A 19 -6.68 -11.89 -26.05
C PHE A 19 -8.01 -11.48 -26.70
N ASN A 20 -8.85 -10.72 -25.99
CA ASN A 20 -9.94 -9.99 -26.64
C ASN A 20 -9.42 -8.67 -27.19
N ARG A 21 -9.26 -8.64 -28.52
CA ARG A 21 -9.11 -7.42 -29.31
C ARG A 21 -10.38 -6.59 -29.20
N THR A 22 -10.21 -5.28 -29.07
CA THR A 22 -11.26 -4.27 -29.24
C THR A 22 -11.90 -4.35 -30.62
N PRO A 23 -13.22 -4.07 -30.74
CA PRO A 23 -13.78 -3.52 -31.95
C PRO A 23 -14.18 -2.05 -31.74
N ASP A 24 -13.75 -1.23 -32.67
CA ASP A 24 -14.11 0.16 -32.85
C ASP A 24 -15.46 0.30 -33.57
N LEU A 25 -16.14 1.41 -33.25
CA LEU A 25 -17.24 2.10 -33.96
C LEU A 25 -18.50 1.33 -34.44
N GLY A 26 -19.64 1.77 -33.89
CA GLY A 26 -20.77 2.18 -34.72
C GLY A 26 -21.93 1.19 -34.87
N THR A 27 -23.14 1.77 -34.84
CA THR A 27 -24.45 1.18 -35.19
C THR A 27 -25.18 0.39 -34.10
N LEU A 28 -25.96 1.13 -33.31
CA LEU A 28 -27.15 0.65 -32.61
C LEU A 28 -28.15 0.03 -33.60
N ARG A 29 -28.42 -1.28 -33.46
CA ARG A 29 -29.73 -1.86 -33.79
C ARG A 29 -30.11 -2.91 -32.76
N ALA A 30 -31.29 -2.72 -32.19
CA ALA A 30 -31.95 -3.67 -31.31
C ALA A 30 -32.24 -4.99 -32.05
N CYS A 31 -31.90 -6.11 -31.44
CA CYS A 31 -32.58 -7.38 -31.66
C CYS A 31 -32.77 -8.08 -30.32
N SER A 32 -34.04 -8.16 -29.95
CA SER A 32 -34.59 -9.00 -28.90
C SER A 32 -34.40 -10.49 -29.25
N SER A 33 -34.49 -11.32 -28.22
CA SER A 33 -34.67 -12.78 -28.25
C SER A 33 -33.45 -13.66 -28.56
N VAL A 34 -32.78 -14.15 -27.51
CA VAL A 34 -32.46 -15.59 -27.37
C VAL A 34 -32.45 -15.95 -25.88
N CYS A 35 -33.58 -16.48 -25.39
CA CYS A 35 -33.62 -17.38 -24.25
C CYS A 35 -33.79 -18.80 -24.81
N ARG A 36 -32.78 -19.67 -24.61
CA ARG A 36 -32.90 -21.14 -24.63
C ARG A 36 -32.04 -21.64 -23.48
N ALA A 37 -32.66 -22.08 -22.39
CA ALA A 37 -33.05 -23.47 -22.15
C ALA A 37 -31.82 -24.37 -21.94
N PHE A 38 -31.50 -24.63 -20.68
CA PHE A 38 -30.84 -25.87 -20.27
C PHE A 38 -31.66 -26.50 -19.15
N ASP A 39 -31.79 -27.80 -19.29
CA ASP A 39 -32.84 -28.65 -18.76
C ASP A 39 -32.56 -29.16 -17.34
N THR A 40 -33.64 -29.65 -16.76
CA THR A 40 -33.94 -30.22 -15.44
C THR A 40 -32.94 -31.22 -14.83
N ASN A 41 -32.73 -31.12 -13.51
CA ASN A 41 -33.07 -32.16 -12.49
C ASN A 41 -32.29 -32.01 -11.17
N ARG A 42 -32.94 -31.49 -10.12
CA ARG A 42 -32.79 -32.01 -8.75
C ARG A 42 -33.92 -31.51 -7.86
N ALA A 43 -34.70 -32.47 -7.35
CA ALA A 43 -35.84 -32.26 -6.48
C ALA A 43 -35.41 -31.77 -5.08
N TYR A 44 -36.09 -30.75 -4.58
CA TYR A 44 -36.27 -30.54 -3.14
C TYR A 44 -37.74 -30.20 -2.88
N SER A 45 -38.35 -31.00 -2.01
CA SER A 45 -39.75 -30.91 -1.59
C SER A 45 -39.97 -29.72 -0.66
N GLY A 46 -40.91 -28.84 -1.00
CA GLY A 46 -41.42 -27.82 -0.09
C GLY A 46 -42.85 -27.46 -0.48
N ARG A 47 -43.81 -27.71 0.42
CA ARG A 47 -45.26 -27.51 0.21
C ARG A 47 -45.55 -26.03 -0.02
N ALA A 48 -46.14 -25.67 -1.16
CA ALA A 48 -46.73 -24.36 -1.38
C ALA A 48 -48.12 -24.31 -0.73
N ILE A 49 -48.25 -23.51 0.33
CA ILE A 49 -49.53 -23.19 0.98
C ILE A 49 -50.23 -22.14 0.10
N CYS A 50 -51.36 -22.52 -0.51
CA CYS A 50 -52.21 -21.63 -1.28
C CYS A 50 -53.14 -20.86 -0.32
N LEU A 51 -52.82 -19.60 -0.02
CA LEU A 51 -53.76 -18.69 0.64
C LEU A 51 -54.54 -17.93 -0.42
N LYS A 52 -55.83 -18.28 -0.58
CA LYS A 52 -56.82 -17.48 -1.28
C LYS A 52 -57.09 -16.21 -0.45
N THR A 53 -56.71 -15.04 -0.94
CA THR A 53 -57.25 -13.77 -0.45
C THR A 53 -58.30 -13.23 -1.41
N LYS A 54 -59.44 -12.87 -0.81
CA LYS A 54 -60.65 -12.40 -1.47
C LYS A 54 -60.41 -11.09 -2.20
N ASN A 55 -61.04 -11.02 -3.36
CA ASN A 55 -61.08 -9.91 -4.29
C ASN A 55 -62.03 -8.85 -3.77
N ASP A 56 -61.57 -7.95 -2.90
CA ASP A 56 -62.27 -6.72 -2.55
C ASP A 56 -61.21 -5.65 -2.25
N HIS A 57 -60.86 -4.86 -3.28
CA HIS A 57 -60.33 -3.49 -3.20
C HIS A 57 -59.78 -2.99 -4.56
N LEU A 58 -60.27 -3.52 -5.69
CA LEU A 58 -59.96 -3.02 -7.02
C LEU A 58 -60.90 -1.88 -7.45
N GLN A 59 -61.14 -0.87 -6.60
CA GLN A 59 -61.91 0.32 -6.98
C GLN A 59 -61.40 1.66 -6.43
N ASN A 60 -60.13 1.76 -6.03
CA ASN A 60 -59.51 3.05 -5.69
C ASN A 60 -58.19 3.32 -6.43
N MET A 61 -58.08 2.91 -7.70
CA MET A 61 -56.94 3.22 -8.58
C MET A 61 -57.23 4.31 -9.62
N THR A 62 -57.91 5.40 -9.25
CA THR A 62 -58.13 6.51 -10.22
C THR A 62 -57.95 7.93 -9.67
N LYS A 63 -57.38 8.13 -8.48
CA LYS A 63 -56.93 9.47 -8.03
C LYS A 63 -55.67 9.41 -7.18
N ILE A 64 -54.54 9.09 -7.81
CA ILE A 64 -53.25 9.59 -7.32
C ILE A 64 -52.79 10.62 -8.34
N ARG A 65 -52.84 11.89 -7.93
CA ARG A 65 -52.27 13.03 -8.65
C ARG A 65 -50.86 12.67 -9.12
N SER A 66 -50.56 12.97 -10.37
CA SER A 66 -49.20 13.03 -10.89
C SER A 66 -48.36 14.04 -10.12
N SER A 67 -47.80 13.66 -8.98
CA SER A 67 -46.51 14.19 -8.59
C SER A 67 -45.51 13.55 -9.54
N LYS A 68 -45.10 14.29 -10.58
CA LYS A 68 -43.90 13.99 -11.34
C LYS A 68 -42.76 13.82 -10.32
N ILE A 69 -42.40 12.58 -10.00
CA ILE A 69 -41.09 12.30 -9.46
C ILE A 69 -40.19 12.41 -10.68
N GLU A 70 -39.62 13.59 -10.91
CA GLU A 70 -38.58 13.71 -11.91
C GLU A 70 -37.44 12.76 -11.50
N PRO A 71 -36.92 11.94 -12.43
CA PRO A 71 -35.75 11.12 -12.12
C PRO A 71 -34.65 12.09 -11.73
N THR A 72 -34.24 12.05 -10.47
CA THR A 72 -33.10 12.82 -9.99
C THR A 72 -31.93 12.38 -10.86
N ASP A 73 -31.44 13.30 -11.68
CA ASP A 73 -30.34 13.07 -12.60
C ASP A 73 -29.07 12.83 -11.77
N TYR A 74 -28.88 11.58 -11.33
CA TYR A 74 -27.71 11.11 -10.59
C TYR A 74 -26.41 11.53 -11.29
N THR A 75 -26.44 11.65 -12.62
CA THR A 75 -25.34 12.11 -13.46
C THR A 75 -25.03 13.60 -13.27
N GLN A 76 -26.00 14.46 -13.03
CA GLN A 76 -25.77 15.88 -12.72
C GLN A 76 -25.23 16.09 -11.29
N GLU A 77 -25.71 15.33 -10.31
CA GLU A 77 -25.23 15.44 -8.93
C GLU A 77 -23.81 14.86 -8.77
N PHE A 78 -23.50 13.78 -9.51
CA PHE A 78 -22.13 13.26 -9.62
C PHE A 78 -21.17 14.26 -10.27
N ARG A 79 -21.61 14.97 -11.33
CA ARG A 79 -20.82 16.03 -12.01
C ARG A 79 -20.54 17.27 -11.15
N LYS A 80 -21.27 17.48 -10.04
CA LYS A 80 -21.02 18.59 -9.11
C LYS A 80 -19.91 18.30 -8.10
N ARG A 81 -19.46 17.04 -7.98
CA ARG A 81 -18.36 16.67 -7.08
C ARG A 81 -17.01 16.87 -7.79
N SER A 82 -16.28 17.94 -7.44
CA SER A 82 -14.93 18.20 -7.94
C SER A 82 -13.85 17.29 -7.32
N SER A 83 -14.19 16.53 -6.28
CA SER A 83 -13.22 15.80 -5.46
C SER A 83 -12.40 14.78 -6.26
N ALA A 84 -12.99 14.12 -7.27
CA ALA A 84 -12.26 13.17 -8.11
C ALA A 84 -11.15 13.85 -8.92
N ASP A 85 -11.46 15.00 -9.55
CA ASP A 85 -10.51 15.79 -10.32
C ASP A 85 -9.44 16.40 -9.41
N GLU A 86 -9.82 16.85 -8.22
CA GLU A 86 -8.89 17.40 -7.24
C GLU A 86 -7.92 16.33 -6.72
N VAL A 87 -8.40 15.10 -6.43
CA VAL A 87 -7.55 13.97 -6.06
C VAL A 87 -6.60 13.61 -7.20
N CYS A 88 -7.10 13.55 -8.44
CA CYS A 88 -6.29 13.27 -9.63
C CYS A 88 -5.16 14.29 -9.79
N LEU A 89 -5.48 15.59 -9.67
CA LEU A 89 -4.50 16.66 -9.74
C LEU A 89 -3.47 16.54 -8.61
N GLU A 90 -3.88 16.17 -7.41
CA GLU A 90 -2.99 16.00 -6.26
C GLU A 90 -2.04 14.81 -6.43
N ILE A 91 -2.55 13.67 -6.93
CA ILE A 91 -1.72 12.51 -7.30
C ILE A 91 -0.71 12.90 -8.39
N HIS A 92 -1.14 13.65 -9.41
CA HIS A 92 -0.25 14.09 -10.48
C HIS A 92 0.92 14.94 -9.94
N LYS A 93 0.65 15.87 -9.01
CA LYS A 93 1.69 16.66 -8.35
C LYS A 93 2.63 15.79 -7.52
N CYS A 94 2.11 14.75 -6.86
CA CYS A 94 2.95 13.79 -6.14
C CYS A 94 3.95 13.11 -7.09
N TYR A 95 3.47 12.62 -8.23
CA TYR A 95 4.31 11.93 -9.22
C TYR A 95 5.33 12.88 -9.85
N GLN A 96 4.97 14.14 -10.09
CA GLN A 96 5.92 15.17 -10.56
C GLN A 96 7.04 15.40 -9.55
N LEU A 97 6.71 15.44 -8.24
CA LEU A 97 7.71 15.60 -7.19
C LEU A 97 8.64 14.37 -7.12
N VAL A 98 8.09 13.15 -7.20
CA VAL A 98 8.90 11.92 -7.26
C VAL A 98 9.79 11.90 -8.48
N HIS A 99 9.27 12.27 -9.66
CA HIS A 99 10.06 12.36 -10.88
C HIS A 99 11.21 13.37 -10.75
N LYS A 100 10.97 14.52 -10.12
CA LYS A 100 11.98 15.56 -9.90
C LYS A 100 13.09 15.12 -8.94
N LEU A 101 12.72 14.52 -7.81
CA LEU A 101 13.69 14.16 -6.76
C LEU A 101 14.27 12.77 -6.95
N GLY A 102 13.67 11.93 -7.79
CA GLY A 102 14.03 10.52 -7.93
C GLY A 102 13.40 9.65 -6.84
N ARG A 103 13.24 8.37 -7.19
CA ARG A 103 12.77 7.33 -6.27
C ARG A 103 13.88 6.92 -5.31
N GLY A 104 13.51 6.24 -4.22
CA GLY A 104 14.51 5.79 -3.26
C GLY A 104 13.95 5.10 -2.03
N ALA A 105 14.48 5.46 -0.86
CA ALA A 105 14.17 4.84 0.41
C ALA A 105 12.97 5.55 1.07
N VAL A 106 11.84 4.88 1.16
CA VAL A 106 10.62 5.38 1.83
C VAL A 106 10.60 4.87 3.28
N TYR A 107 10.50 5.80 4.22
CA TYR A 107 10.41 5.50 5.65
C TYR A 107 9.01 5.72 6.18
N LEU A 108 8.50 4.73 6.89
CA LEU A 108 7.23 4.75 7.61
C LEU A 108 7.55 4.72 9.10
N GLY A 109 6.94 5.56 9.93
CA GLY A 109 7.28 5.57 11.35
C GLY A 109 6.45 6.50 12.22
N SER A 110 6.61 6.35 13.53
CA SER A 110 5.89 7.14 14.53
C SER A 110 6.16 8.65 14.41
N SER A 111 5.10 9.45 14.37
CA SER A 111 5.19 10.92 14.54
C SER A 111 5.40 11.37 15.99
N ARG A 112 5.34 10.44 16.96
CA ARG A 112 5.28 10.73 18.40
C ARG A 112 6.55 10.42 19.16
N THR A 113 7.48 9.70 18.55
CA THR A 113 8.74 9.31 19.20
C THR A 113 9.58 10.55 19.47
N LYS A 114 10.00 10.76 20.72
CA LYS A 114 10.72 11.97 21.10
C LYS A 114 12.19 11.91 20.66
N PRO A 115 12.87 13.06 20.45
CA PRO A 115 14.29 13.11 20.04
C PRO A 115 15.28 12.45 20.99
N ASP A 116 14.95 12.33 22.28
CA ASP A 116 15.75 11.67 23.32
C ASP A 116 15.57 10.15 23.37
N HIS A 117 14.58 9.61 22.66
CA HIS A 117 14.34 8.17 22.59
C HIS A 117 15.39 7.49 21.71
N HIS A 118 15.92 6.33 22.12
CA HIS A 118 17.00 5.65 21.37
C HIS A 118 16.59 5.25 19.94
N HIS A 119 15.34 4.83 19.69
CA HIS A 119 14.82 4.60 18.33
C HIS A 119 14.94 5.83 17.43
N PHE A 120 14.86 7.05 17.97
CA PHE A 120 15.06 8.28 17.19
C PHE A 120 16.50 8.34 16.66
N LEU A 121 17.50 8.05 17.49
CA LEU A 121 18.89 8.05 17.08
C LEU A 121 19.20 6.91 16.11
N GLN A 122 18.68 5.71 16.38
CA GLN A 122 18.84 4.55 15.49
C GLN A 122 18.21 4.79 14.12
N ALA A 123 17.01 5.37 14.05
CA ALA A 123 16.37 5.71 12.78
C ALA A 123 17.15 6.77 11.99
N MET A 124 17.74 7.75 12.68
CA MET A 124 18.53 8.81 12.07
C MET A 124 19.80 8.23 11.45
N GLU A 125 20.48 7.35 12.20
CA GLU A 125 21.64 6.61 11.71
C GLU A 125 21.28 5.72 10.52
N LEU A 126 20.21 4.92 10.62
CA LEU A 126 19.76 4.04 9.55
C LEU A 126 19.50 4.83 8.26
N ALA A 127 18.82 5.97 8.37
CA ALA A 127 18.54 6.83 7.22
C ALA A 127 19.82 7.39 6.59
N ARG A 128 20.77 7.87 7.41
CA ARG A 128 22.07 8.36 6.93
C ARG A 128 22.83 7.27 6.17
N GLU A 129 22.95 6.08 6.76
CA GLU A 129 23.70 4.98 6.17
C GLU A 129 23.01 4.43 4.91
N THR A 130 21.68 4.29 4.93
CA THR A 130 20.90 3.81 3.77
C THR A 130 20.99 4.77 2.59
N ALA A 131 20.84 6.08 2.84
CA ALA A 131 20.95 7.09 1.79
C ALA A 131 22.36 7.10 1.17
N GLY A 132 23.41 6.94 1.98
CA GLY A 132 24.78 6.81 1.49
C GLY A 132 25.06 5.50 0.75
N LEU A 133 24.48 4.38 1.21
CA LEU A 133 24.67 3.05 0.65
C LEU A 133 24.00 2.92 -0.73
N LEU A 134 22.71 3.26 -0.80
CA LEU A 134 21.88 3.14 -2.00
C LEU A 134 22.06 4.32 -2.96
N GLU A 135 22.57 5.45 -2.46
CA GLU A 135 22.72 6.70 -3.21
C GLU A 135 21.41 7.25 -3.78
N CYS A 136 20.32 7.03 -3.05
CA CYS A 136 18.97 7.39 -3.47
C CYS A 136 18.38 8.53 -2.62
N THR A 137 17.22 9.01 -3.04
CA THR A 137 16.43 9.98 -2.28
C THR A 137 15.78 9.31 -1.07
N THR A 138 15.71 10.04 0.05
CA THR A 138 14.97 9.61 1.25
C THR A 138 13.59 10.24 1.28
N TRP A 139 12.56 9.43 1.48
CA TRP A 139 11.16 9.83 1.46
C TRP A 139 10.47 9.57 2.80
N SER A 140 9.58 10.47 3.23
CA SER A 140 8.87 10.40 4.51
C SER A 140 7.53 11.15 4.47
N GLY A 141 6.72 11.00 5.52
CA GLY A 141 5.52 11.82 5.75
C GLY A 141 5.81 13.26 6.22
N VAL A 142 7.08 13.60 6.52
CA VAL A 142 7.51 14.99 6.83
C VAL A 142 6.79 15.59 8.06
N GLY A 143 6.58 14.72 9.05
CA GLY A 143 6.11 15.06 10.38
C GLY A 143 7.21 15.02 11.45
N GLN A 144 6.80 15.09 12.70
CA GLN A 144 7.68 14.99 13.86
C GLN A 144 8.16 13.55 14.11
N GLY A 145 8.91 13.34 15.18
CA GLY A 145 9.34 12.04 15.66
C GLY A 145 10.24 11.28 14.68
N LEU A 146 9.96 10.01 14.43
CA LEU A 146 10.82 9.20 13.56
C LEU A 146 10.86 9.73 12.12
N MET A 147 9.80 10.41 11.67
CA MET A 147 9.81 11.08 10.36
C MET A 147 10.80 12.26 10.31
N ASP A 148 11.00 12.99 11.40
CA ASP A 148 11.99 14.07 11.52
C ASP A 148 13.41 13.51 11.68
N SER A 149 13.54 12.41 12.43
CA SER A 149 14.79 11.67 12.61
C SER A 149 15.40 11.21 11.27
N ILE A 150 14.63 10.55 10.40
CA ILE A 150 15.15 10.06 9.11
C ILE A 150 15.53 11.22 8.19
N ILE A 151 14.79 12.34 8.23
CA ILE A 151 15.12 13.53 7.44
C ILE A 151 16.50 14.04 7.84
N LYS A 152 16.74 14.20 9.15
CA LYS A 152 18.04 14.63 9.68
C LYS A 152 19.16 13.69 9.26
N GLY A 153 18.91 12.38 9.31
CA GLY A 153 19.87 11.36 8.89
C GLY A 153 20.25 11.50 7.42
N ALA A 154 19.26 11.59 6.54
CA ALA A 154 19.47 11.72 5.11
C ALA A 154 20.17 13.04 4.72
N LEU A 155 19.84 14.14 5.39
CA LEU A 155 20.53 15.42 5.21
C LEU A 155 22.01 15.35 5.62
N GLN A 156 22.35 14.62 6.70
CA GLN A 156 23.74 14.39 7.09
C GLN A 156 24.53 13.59 6.03
N ALA A 157 23.85 12.73 5.27
CA ALA A 157 24.47 11.99 4.16
C ALA A 157 24.68 12.86 2.91
N GLY A 158 24.15 14.09 2.88
CA GLY A 158 24.20 14.98 1.72
C GLY A 158 23.38 14.47 0.52
N LYS A 159 22.37 13.64 0.77
CA LYS A 159 21.49 13.05 -0.26
C LYS A 159 20.13 13.77 -0.28
N PRO A 160 19.38 13.72 -1.40
CA PRO A 160 18.10 14.39 -1.49
C PRO A 160 17.08 13.83 -0.48
N VAL A 161 16.22 14.71 0.01
CA VAL A 161 15.10 14.36 0.87
C VAL A 161 13.82 14.85 0.23
N GLY A 162 12.80 14.00 0.20
CA GLY A 162 11.46 14.34 -0.26
C GLY A 162 10.38 13.91 0.72
N GLY A 163 9.14 14.38 0.52
CA GLY A 163 8.04 13.79 1.26
C GLY A 163 6.67 14.42 1.12
N PHE A 164 5.71 13.80 1.78
CA PHE A 164 4.28 14.07 1.61
C PHE A 164 3.61 14.31 2.96
N LYS A 165 3.45 15.60 3.30
CA LYS A 165 2.78 16.04 4.53
C LYS A 165 1.27 15.84 4.44
N ILE A 166 0.61 15.76 5.58
CA ILE A 166 -0.84 15.96 5.70
C ILE A 166 -1.11 16.97 6.83
N ALA A 167 -2.20 17.74 6.71
CA ALA A 167 -2.46 18.87 7.60
C ALA A 167 -2.73 18.47 9.07
N LYS A 168 -3.15 17.24 9.31
CA LYS A 168 -3.41 16.72 10.65
C LYS A 168 -2.66 15.42 10.89
N GLU A 169 -1.69 15.45 11.79
CA GLU A 169 -0.89 14.30 12.18
C GLU A 169 -0.93 14.09 13.69
N ALA A 170 -0.97 12.84 14.14
CA ALA A 170 -1.09 12.46 15.55
C ALA A 170 -2.28 13.05 16.35
N GLY A 171 -3.21 13.75 15.70
CA GLY A 171 -4.32 14.46 16.35
C GLY A 171 -4.11 15.98 16.40
N GLU A 172 -2.92 16.46 16.07
CA GLU A 172 -2.54 17.87 16.06
C GLU A 172 -2.61 18.44 14.64
N TRP A 173 -3.07 19.68 14.53
CA TRP A 173 -3.00 20.44 13.28
C TRP A 173 -1.59 21.00 13.13
N THR A 174 -0.97 20.77 11.98
CA THR A 174 0.29 21.46 11.66
C THR A 174 -0.04 22.93 11.37
N SER A 175 0.28 23.82 12.31
CA SER A 175 -0.05 25.25 12.24
C SER A 175 0.67 26.00 11.11
N SER A 176 1.77 25.45 10.59
CA SER A 176 2.48 25.95 9.41
C SER A 176 2.37 24.97 8.24
N ASN A 177 2.04 25.51 7.05
CA ASN A 177 2.20 24.78 5.79
C ASN A 177 3.67 24.48 5.46
N PHE A 178 4.62 25.11 6.18
CA PHE A 178 6.05 24.98 5.97
C PHE A 178 6.69 24.04 6.98
N HIS A 179 7.65 23.24 6.51
CA HIS A 179 8.57 22.48 7.34
C HIS A 179 9.69 23.41 7.87
N PRO A 180 10.20 23.22 9.10
CA PRO A 180 11.11 24.19 9.72
C PRO A 180 12.45 24.38 9.00
N TYR A 181 12.91 23.35 8.28
CA TYR A 181 14.25 23.37 7.67
C TYR A 181 14.34 22.62 6.33
N LEU A 182 13.24 22.08 5.81
CA LEU A 182 13.25 21.49 4.46
C LEU A 182 12.86 22.56 3.43
N PRO A 183 13.53 22.61 2.26
CA PRO A 183 13.15 23.52 1.19
C PRO A 183 11.71 23.22 0.69
N PRO A 184 10.84 24.22 0.49
CA PRO A 184 9.44 24.01 0.10
C PRO A 184 9.24 23.19 -1.18
N GLU A 185 10.22 23.18 -2.08
CA GLU A 185 10.20 22.46 -3.35
C GLU A 185 10.56 20.97 -3.25
N THR A 186 10.81 20.49 -2.02
CA THR A 186 11.18 19.09 -1.72
C THR A 186 10.03 18.29 -1.11
N TYR A 187 8.98 18.93 -0.63
CA TYR A 187 7.82 18.25 -0.07
C TYR A 187 6.52 18.85 -0.57
N MET A 188 5.44 18.09 -0.41
CA MET A 188 4.10 18.53 -0.76
C MET A 188 3.15 18.26 0.40
N THR A 189 2.32 19.25 0.74
CA THR A 189 1.22 19.07 1.69
C THR A 189 0.00 18.56 0.94
N CYS A 190 -0.32 17.28 1.17
CA CYS A 190 -1.48 16.63 0.62
C CYS A 190 -2.72 16.97 1.46
N ARG A 191 -3.82 17.31 0.78
CA ARG A 191 -5.13 17.41 1.41
C ARG A 191 -5.80 16.05 1.45
N PHE A 192 -5.60 15.22 0.43
CA PHE A 192 -6.18 13.89 0.36
C PHE A 192 -5.19 12.84 0.80
N PHE A 193 -5.61 12.04 1.79
CA PHE A 193 -4.78 10.95 2.29
C PHE A 193 -4.48 9.90 1.22
N SER A 194 -5.41 9.68 0.29
CA SER A 194 -5.20 8.80 -0.87
C SER A 194 -4.08 9.30 -1.78
N ALA A 195 -3.98 10.61 -2.03
CA ALA A 195 -2.91 11.17 -2.86
C ALA A 195 -1.54 11.01 -2.18
N ARG A 196 -1.46 11.30 -0.87
CA ARG A 196 -0.25 11.06 -0.07
C ARG A 196 0.23 9.61 -0.20
N LYS A 197 -0.68 8.64 -0.06
CA LYS A 197 -0.39 7.21 -0.18
C LYS A 197 0.19 6.85 -1.55
N HIS A 198 -0.43 7.33 -2.62
CA HIS A 198 0.09 7.13 -3.98
C HIS A 198 1.49 7.72 -4.17
N GLY A 199 1.75 8.91 -3.61
CA GLY A 199 3.08 9.52 -3.65
C GLY A 199 4.15 8.69 -2.95
N LEU A 200 3.86 8.18 -1.74
CA LEU A 200 4.77 7.32 -0.99
C LEU A 200 5.03 5.99 -1.72
N VAL A 201 3.98 5.37 -2.27
CA VAL A 201 4.12 4.15 -3.07
C VAL A 201 4.98 4.38 -4.30
N ASP A 202 4.67 5.41 -5.11
CA ASP A 202 5.44 5.72 -6.33
C ASP A 202 6.91 6.00 -6.04
N ALA A 203 7.22 6.65 -4.91
CA ALA A 203 8.59 6.92 -4.48
C ALA A 203 9.42 5.66 -4.20
N ALA A 204 8.80 4.51 -3.92
CA ALA A 204 9.47 3.23 -3.64
C ALA A 204 9.54 2.27 -4.84
N VAL A 205 8.76 2.47 -5.90
CA VAL A 205 8.66 1.49 -7.00
C VAL A 205 9.98 1.37 -7.78
N ARG A 206 10.40 0.13 -8.08
CA ARG A 206 11.51 -0.13 -9.02
C ARG A 206 10.99 -0.38 -10.42
N ASN A 207 11.33 0.51 -11.34
CA ASN A 207 11.02 0.35 -12.76
C ASN A 207 12.18 -0.22 -13.56
N ASN A 208 13.42 -0.05 -13.08
CA ASN A 208 14.63 -0.53 -13.73
C ASN A 208 15.55 -1.23 -12.72
N LEU A 209 16.45 -2.09 -13.22
CA LEU A 209 17.44 -2.77 -12.38
C LEU A 209 18.41 -1.81 -11.69
N THR A 210 18.66 -0.65 -12.30
CA THR A 210 19.51 0.42 -11.76
C THR A 210 18.84 1.24 -10.66
N ASP A 211 17.53 1.08 -10.44
CA ASP A 211 16.82 1.78 -9.38
C ASP A 211 17.16 1.12 -8.05
N HIS A 212 17.74 1.89 -7.12
CA HIS A 212 17.91 1.50 -5.73
C HIS A 212 16.82 2.13 -4.89
N THR A 213 15.81 1.35 -4.52
CA THR A 213 14.72 1.79 -3.65
C THR A 213 14.53 0.83 -2.49
N THR A 214 13.85 1.26 -1.44
CA THR A 214 13.48 0.36 -0.34
C THR A 214 12.32 0.97 0.42
N ILE A 215 11.55 0.13 1.09
CA ILE A 215 10.57 0.56 2.09
C ILE A 215 11.10 0.12 3.44
N ILE A 216 11.12 1.02 4.43
CA ILE A 216 11.60 0.75 5.78
C ILE A 216 10.53 1.19 6.77
N ALA A 217 9.92 0.22 7.44
CA ALA A 217 8.96 0.44 8.50
C ALA A 217 9.67 0.47 9.86
N LEU A 218 9.71 1.66 10.46
CA LEU A 218 10.21 1.92 11.80
C LEU A 218 9.08 1.77 12.83
N PRO A 219 9.39 1.59 14.14
CA PRO A 219 8.39 1.55 15.20
C PRO A 219 7.34 2.67 15.11
N GLY A 220 6.07 2.27 15.13
CA GLY A 220 4.98 3.14 14.74
C GLY A 220 3.61 2.71 15.26
N GLY A 221 2.67 3.66 15.21
CA GLY A 221 1.28 3.44 15.61
C GLY A 221 0.36 3.15 14.44
N ILE A 222 -0.94 3.47 14.59
CA ILE A 222 -1.98 3.18 13.60
C ILE A 222 -1.63 3.68 12.18
N GLY A 223 -1.12 4.90 12.04
CA GLY A 223 -0.77 5.43 10.71
C GLY A 223 0.35 4.63 10.05
N THR A 224 1.37 4.24 10.81
CA THR A 224 2.45 3.38 10.31
C THR A 224 1.94 1.98 9.98
N LEU A 225 1.03 1.41 10.79
CA LEU A 225 0.42 0.11 10.52
C LEU A 225 -0.44 0.15 9.25
N ASP A 226 -1.19 1.22 9.01
CA ASP A 226 -1.95 1.43 7.77
C ASP A 226 -1.02 1.42 6.54
N GLU A 227 0.08 2.18 6.59
CA GLU A 227 1.08 2.18 5.51
C GLU A 227 1.78 0.81 5.34
N ILE A 228 2.11 0.13 6.44
CA ILE A 228 2.69 -1.24 6.41
C ILE A 228 1.77 -2.23 5.71
N PHE A 229 0.51 -2.33 6.13
CA PHE A 229 -0.42 -3.32 5.58
C PHE A 229 -0.83 -2.99 4.15
N GLU A 230 -0.87 -1.71 3.79
CA GLU A 230 -1.04 -1.30 2.40
C GLU A 230 0.12 -1.80 1.52
N VAL A 231 1.36 -1.59 1.94
CA VAL A 231 2.54 -2.07 1.20
C VAL A 231 2.57 -3.59 1.10
N LEU A 232 2.31 -4.32 2.20
CA LEU A 232 2.20 -5.79 2.17
C LEU A 232 1.18 -6.25 1.14
N THR A 233 -0.01 -5.65 1.16
CA THR A 233 -1.09 -5.99 0.21
C THR A 233 -0.68 -5.67 -1.22
N LEU A 234 -0.01 -4.54 -1.47
CA LEU A 234 0.44 -4.17 -2.81
C LEU A 234 1.54 -5.08 -3.36
N ILE A 235 2.44 -5.57 -2.50
CA ILE A 235 3.45 -6.57 -2.89
C ILE A 235 2.78 -7.93 -3.14
N GLN A 236 1.88 -8.36 -2.26
CA GLN A 236 1.10 -9.60 -2.41
C GLN A 236 0.31 -9.63 -3.72
N LEU A 237 -0.30 -8.50 -4.12
CA LEU A 237 -1.06 -8.36 -5.36
C LEU A 237 -0.19 -8.04 -6.59
N GLU A 238 1.14 -8.07 -6.42
CA GLU A 238 2.13 -7.73 -7.44
C GLU A 238 1.92 -6.34 -8.08
N ARG A 239 1.28 -5.42 -7.35
CA ARG A 239 1.15 -4.00 -7.77
C ARG A 239 2.44 -3.24 -7.56
N ILE A 240 3.18 -3.62 -6.52
CA ILE A 240 4.59 -3.28 -6.31
C ILE A 240 5.39 -4.57 -6.48
N GLY A 241 6.58 -4.51 -7.07
CA GLY A 241 7.46 -5.68 -7.16
C GLY A 241 7.28 -6.55 -8.41
N SER A 242 6.18 -6.42 -9.18
CA SER A 242 5.91 -7.25 -10.36
C SER A 242 6.98 -7.16 -11.45
N LYS A 243 7.51 -5.96 -11.69
CA LYS A 243 8.58 -5.76 -12.68
C LYS A 243 9.95 -6.09 -12.08
N HIS A 244 10.23 -5.52 -10.91
CA HIS A 244 11.44 -5.76 -10.14
C HIS A 244 11.09 -5.75 -8.65
N PRO A 245 11.56 -6.73 -7.85
CA PRO A 245 11.25 -6.80 -6.42
C PRO A 245 11.68 -5.53 -5.69
N VAL A 246 10.88 -5.03 -4.75
CA VAL A 246 11.24 -3.88 -3.90
C VAL A 246 11.54 -4.41 -2.50
N PRO A 247 12.72 -4.17 -1.92
CA PRO A 247 13.01 -4.62 -0.57
C PRO A 247 12.10 -3.86 0.41
N PHE A 248 11.41 -4.61 1.26
CA PHE A 248 10.60 -4.06 2.34
C PHE A 248 11.14 -4.57 3.67
N ILE A 249 11.52 -3.67 4.56
CA ILE A 249 12.16 -3.98 5.84
C ILE A 249 11.24 -3.55 6.98
N LEU A 250 11.01 -4.45 7.93
CA LEU A 250 10.36 -4.15 9.21
C LEU A 250 11.42 -4.08 10.31
N MET A 251 11.65 -2.90 10.86
CA MET A 251 12.58 -2.68 11.97
C MET A 251 11.91 -3.05 13.29
N ASN A 252 12.22 -4.23 13.80
CA ASN A 252 11.74 -4.77 15.07
C ASN A 252 12.65 -4.37 16.25
N TYR A 253 12.99 -3.08 16.36
CA TYR A 253 13.83 -2.59 17.44
C TYR A 253 13.25 -2.98 18.81
N ASP A 254 14.07 -3.59 19.66
CA ASP A 254 13.70 -4.09 21.00
C ASP A 254 12.47 -5.01 21.00
N GLY A 255 12.17 -5.65 19.87
CA GLY A 255 11.00 -6.49 19.74
C GLY A 255 9.68 -5.73 19.63
N PHE A 256 9.67 -4.44 19.24
CA PHE A 256 8.47 -3.60 19.13
C PHE A 256 7.31 -4.26 18.37
N TYR A 257 7.61 -4.96 17.27
CA TYR A 257 6.64 -5.66 16.43
C TYR A 257 6.44 -7.13 16.79
N SER A 258 7.07 -7.67 17.83
CA SER A 258 6.98 -9.11 18.16
C SER A 258 5.54 -9.58 18.38
N LYS A 259 4.69 -8.76 19.00
CA LYS A 259 3.27 -9.08 19.18
C LYS A 259 2.46 -9.00 17.87
N LEU A 260 2.87 -8.12 16.96
CA LEU A 260 2.26 -8.03 15.62
C LEU A 260 2.61 -9.27 14.79
N LEU A 261 3.87 -9.70 14.83
CA LEU A 261 4.35 -10.91 14.17
C LEU A 261 3.60 -12.14 14.71
N GLN A 262 3.47 -12.27 16.03
CA GLN A 262 2.65 -13.32 16.65
C GLN A 262 1.17 -13.27 16.22
N PHE A 263 0.62 -12.08 15.99
CA PHE A 263 -0.74 -11.93 15.48
C PHE A 263 -0.84 -12.41 14.02
N ILE A 264 0.18 -12.16 13.19
CA ILE A 264 0.26 -12.69 11.83
C ILE A 264 0.34 -14.22 11.84
N ASP A 265 1.15 -14.81 12.74
CA ASP A 265 1.17 -16.28 12.93
C ASP A 265 -0.22 -16.82 13.30
N THR A 266 -0.97 -16.05 14.09
CA THR A 266 -2.35 -16.40 14.43
C THR A 266 -3.23 -16.40 13.17
N CYS A 267 -3.10 -15.39 12.30
CA CYS A 267 -3.81 -15.36 11.01
C CYS A 267 -3.48 -16.57 10.12
N GLU A 268 -2.21 -17.01 10.07
CA GLU A 268 -1.84 -18.24 9.37
C GLU A 268 -2.54 -19.47 9.95
N ASN A 269 -2.55 -19.61 11.28
CA ASN A 269 -3.23 -20.72 11.96
C ASN A 269 -4.74 -20.74 11.72
N TRP A 270 -5.36 -19.58 11.50
CA TRP A 270 -6.77 -19.46 11.14
C TRP A 270 -7.03 -19.60 9.63
N GLY A 271 -5.99 -19.76 8.82
CA GLY A 271 -6.08 -19.90 7.37
C GLY A 271 -6.47 -18.62 6.63
N THR A 272 -6.31 -17.44 7.26
CA THR A 272 -6.55 -16.14 6.61
C THR A 272 -5.33 -15.60 5.89
N VAL A 273 -4.15 -16.18 6.16
CA VAL A 273 -2.87 -15.94 5.49
C VAL A 273 -2.28 -17.31 5.14
N SER A 274 -1.69 -17.45 3.96
CA SER A 274 -1.04 -18.71 3.60
C SER A 274 0.27 -18.90 4.37
N HIS A 275 0.63 -20.13 4.71
CA HIS A 275 1.83 -20.39 5.50
C HIS A 275 3.10 -19.82 4.85
N GLY A 276 3.83 -18.96 5.57
CA GLY A 276 5.06 -18.32 5.09
C GLY A 276 4.83 -17.25 4.02
N GLU A 277 3.58 -16.88 3.73
CA GLU A 277 3.27 -15.84 2.75
C GLU A 277 3.86 -14.50 3.18
N VAL A 278 3.60 -14.06 4.40
CA VAL A 278 4.05 -12.74 4.89
C VAL A 278 5.57 -12.68 5.04
N ASP A 279 6.21 -13.77 5.48
CA ASP A 279 7.66 -13.86 5.59
C ASP A 279 8.38 -13.68 4.24
N SER A 280 7.69 -13.96 3.14
CA SER A 280 8.22 -13.73 1.79
C SER A 280 8.08 -12.28 1.29
N LEU A 281 7.23 -11.47 1.94
CA LEU A 281 6.91 -10.10 1.50
C LEU A 281 7.83 -9.03 2.10
N TRP A 282 8.47 -9.32 3.23
CA TRP A 282 9.35 -8.38 3.92
C TRP A 282 10.51 -9.06 4.63
N LYS A 283 11.48 -8.26 5.06
CA LYS A 283 12.58 -8.70 5.92
C LYS A 283 12.42 -8.06 7.30
N VAL A 284 12.28 -8.88 8.33
CA VAL A 284 12.35 -8.41 9.72
C VAL A 284 13.82 -8.25 10.13
N CYS A 285 14.17 -7.09 10.68
CA CYS A 285 15.51 -6.76 11.16
C CYS A 285 15.42 -6.21 12.60
N ASN A 286 16.28 -6.68 13.49
CA ASN A 286 16.30 -6.25 14.90
C ASN A 286 17.27 -5.08 15.15
N CYS A 287 18.19 -4.80 14.22
CA CYS A 287 19.13 -3.68 14.32
C CYS A 287 19.50 -3.08 12.95
N ASN A 288 20.14 -1.91 12.96
CA ASN A 288 20.54 -1.19 11.74
C ASN A 288 21.50 -2.00 10.86
N LEU A 289 22.41 -2.75 11.48
CA LEU A 289 23.39 -3.54 10.76
C LEU A 289 22.70 -4.60 9.89
N GLU A 290 21.75 -5.36 10.46
CA GLU A 290 20.99 -6.37 9.72
C GLU A 290 20.27 -5.80 8.50
N ALA A 291 19.63 -4.63 8.67
CA ALA A 291 18.93 -3.96 7.57
C ALA A 291 19.87 -3.51 6.45
N LEU A 292 21.03 -2.93 6.81
CA LEU A 292 22.00 -2.44 5.85
C LEU A 292 22.74 -3.59 5.13
N GLU A 293 23.04 -4.68 5.82
CA GLU A 293 23.58 -5.89 5.18
C GLU A 293 22.57 -6.48 4.20
N TYR A 294 21.31 -6.61 4.60
CA TYR A 294 20.25 -7.10 3.72
C TYR A 294 20.13 -6.25 2.45
N LEU A 295 20.14 -4.92 2.57
CA LEU A 295 20.12 -4.02 1.41
C LEU A 295 21.38 -4.15 0.55
N ALA A 296 22.55 -4.25 1.17
CA ALA A 296 23.80 -4.41 0.45
C ALA A 296 23.85 -5.73 -0.33
N ASP A 297 23.35 -6.82 0.25
CA ASP A 297 23.25 -8.11 -0.42
C ASP A 297 22.20 -8.10 -1.52
N PHE A 298 21.02 -7.52 -1.26
CA PHE A 298 19.93 -7.43 -2.24
C PHE A 298 20.35 -6.68 -3.51
N TYR A 299 21.22 -5.68 -3.39
CA TYR A 299 21.72 -4.85 -4.50
C TYR A 299 23.14 -5.22 -4.95
N ASP A 300 23.69 -6.35 -4.50
CA ASP A 300 25.05 -6.81 -4.85
C ASP A 300 26.14 -5.73 -4.60
N ILE A 301 25.99 -4.93 -3.54
CA ILE A 301 26.91 -3.84 -3.20
C ILE A 301 28.20 -4.42 -2.61
N PRO A 302 29.37 -4.14 -3.20
CA PRO A 302 30.64 -4.72 -2.78
C PRO A 302 31.07 -4.24 -1.41
N GLU A 303 31.84 -5.08 -0.71
CA GLU A 303 32.35 -4.83 0.65
C GLU A 303 33.05 -3.47 0.80
N SER A 304 33.81 -3.04 -0.21
CA SER A 304 34.50 -1.74 -0.22
C SER A 304 33.57 -0.53 -0.11
N ARG A 305 32.29 -0.69 -0.46
CA ARG A 305 31.25 0.34 -0.32
C ARG A 305 30.44 0.23 0.97
N ARG A 306 30.57 -0.86 1.74
CA ARG A 306 29.86 -1.11 3.01
C ARG A 306 30.49 -0.35 4.20
N LYS A 307 30.67 0.97 4.04
CA LYS A 307 31.31 1.87 5.02
C LYS A 307 30.61 1.87 6.39
N PHE A 308 29.34 1.49 6.43
CA PHE A 308 28.56 1.38 7.67
C PHE A 308 29.12 0.34 8.65
N ARG A 309 29.79 -0.72 8.19
CA ARG A 309 30.37 -1.75 9.07
C ARG A 309 31.39 -1.18 10.06
N GLY A 310 32.22 -0.24 9.62
CA GLY A 310 33.19 0.43 10.49
C GLY A 310 32.51 1.32 11.54
N ARG A 311 31.46 2.06 11.13
CA ARG A 311 30.74 3.00 11.99
C ARG A 311 29.82 2.32 13.01
N LEU A 312 29.21 1.19 12.64
CA LEU A 312 28.26 0.49 13.50
C LEU A 312 28.93 -0.49 14.46
N ARG A 313 30.08 -1.07 14.11
CA ARG A 313 30.79 -1.99 15.02
C ARG A 313 31.27 -1.30 16.31
N GLU A 314 31.50 0.01 16.29
CA GLU A 314 31.91 0.77 17.49
C GLU A 314 30.73 1.11 18.43
N ALA A 315 29.49 1.00 17.97
CA ALA A 315 28.30 1.37 18.74
C ALA A 315 27.63 0.19 19.49
N TYR A 316 28.01 -1.05 19.17
CA TYR A 316 27.46 -2.29 19.75
C TYR A 316 28.51 -3.15 20.48
N VAL A 317 29.68 -2.57 20.81
CA VAL A 317 30.73 -3.17 21.65
C VAL A 317 30.81 -2.43 22.98
#